data_AF-A0A1A8XVC2-F1
#
_entry.id   AF-A0A1A8XVC2-F1
#
_cell.length_a   1.000
_cell.length_b   1.000
_cell.length_c   1.000
_cell.angle_alpha   90.00
_cell.angle_beta   90.00
_cell.angle_gamma   90.00
#
_symmetry.space_group_name_H-M   'P 1'
#
loop_
_entity.id
_entity.type
_entity.pdbx_description
1 polymer ?
#
loop_
_entity_poly.entity_id
_entity_poly.type
_entity_poly.pdbx_seq_one_letter_code
_entity_poly.pdbx_strand_id
1 'polypeptide(L)'
;MAGLDENTKTPTEIKLHQKSRIIEITFGDDERFELSYEFLRVFTPSAEARGHGPGQEVLQVGKRDVGIDRIESVGNYAIRPIFSDGHDSGLYSWDLLYNLGTHRDQLWQAYLVRVEQDGASRDPDDLPAMPAKMHGSCGTH
;
A
#
# COMPACT_ATOMS: atom_id res chain seq x y z
N MET A 1 -12.41 8.87 18.17
CA MET A 1 -12.04 7.78 19.10
C MET A 1 -11.76 6.57 18.23
N ALA A 2 -10.51 6.33 17.84
CA ALA A 2 -10.17 5.23 16.94
C ALA A 2 -10.22 3.94 17.76
N GLY A 3 -11.33 3.22 17.64
CA GLY A 3 -11.59 1.97 18.34
C GLY A 3 -10.51 0.97 17.97
N LEU A 4 -9.77 0.53 18.98
CA LEU A 4 -9.22 -0.80 18.97
C LEU A 4 -10.42 -1.68 19.30
N ASP A 5 -11.14 -2.15 18.29
CA ASP A 5 -12.18 -3.15 18.49
C ASP A 5 -11.54 -4.34 19.22
N GLU A 6 -12.26 -4.92 20.18
CA GLU A 6 -11.82 -6.04 21.04
C GLU A 6 -11.46 -7.32 20.25
N ASN A 7 -11.61 -7.27 18.92
CA ASN A 7 -11.27 -8.31 17.94
C ASN A 7 -9.98 -8.03 17.13
N THR A 8 -9.26 -6.95 17.43
CA THR A 8 -8.03 -6.61 16.70
C THR A 8 -6.97 -7.67 16.94
N LYS A 9 -6.75 -8.55 15.96
CA LYS A 9 -5.71 -9.59 16.05
C LYS A 9 -4.33 -8.92 15.99
N THR A 10 -3.50 -9.16 16.99
CA THR A 10 -2.11 -8.73 16.99
C THR A 10 -1.26 -9.77 16.25
N PRO A 11 -0.34 -9.34 15.36
CA PRO A 11 0.57 -10.26 14.72
C PRO A 11 1.57 -10.81 15.76
N THR A 12 1.82 -12.11 15.68
CA THR A 12 2.83 -12.80 16.49
C THR A 12 4.21 -12.74 15.84
N GLU A 13 4.26 -12.71 14.51
CA GLU A 13 5.50 -12.65 13.75
C GLU A 13 5.33 -11.84 12.46
N ILE A 14 6.34 -11.04 12.12
CA ILE A 14 6.41 -10.28 10.87
C ILE A 14 7.77 -10.53 10.24
N LYS A 15 7.79 -11.11 9.03
CA LYS A 15 9.00 -11.40 8.27
C LYS A 15 9.02 -10.61 6.97
N LEU A 16 10.19 -10.08 6.65
CA LEU A 16 10.43 -9.32 5.43
C LEU A 16 11.29 -10.15 4.47
N HIS A 17 10.67 -10.62 3.39
CA HIS A 17 11.35 -11.32 2.32
C HIS A 17 11.86 -10.32 1.29
N GLN A 18 12.98 -9.65 1.58
CA GLN A 18 13.51 -8.58 0.72
C GLN A 18 13.77 -9.03 -0.74
N LYS A 19 14.25 -10.26 -0.95
CA LYS A 19 14.48 -10.80 -2.31
C LYS A 19 13.19 -10.99 -3.10
N SER A 20 12.15 -11.48 -2.45
CA SER A 20 10.84 -11.73 -3.06
C SER A 20 9.91 -10.51 -3.01
N ARG A 21 10.29 -9.46 -2.28
CA ARG A 21 9.48 -8.26 -1.99
C ARG A 21 8.10 -8.60 -1.41
N ILE A 22 8.10 -9.53 -0.46
CA ILE A 22 6.91 -10.01 0.25
C ILE A 22 7.11 -9.76 1.74
N ILE A 23 6.06 -9.30 2.41
CA ILE A 23 5.95 -9.33 3.85
C ILE A 23 5.06 -10.52 4.23
N GLU A 24 5.55 -11.36 5.13
CA GLU A 24 4.79 -12.43 5.74
C GLU A 24 4.38 -11.98 7.14
N ILE A 25 3.08 -11.98 7.41
CA ILE A 25 2.52 -11.57 8.70
C ILE A 25 1.77 -12.77 9.25
N THR A 26 2.20 -13.24 10.41
CA THR A 26 1.52 -14.31 11.15
C THR A 26 0.70 -13.70 12.27
N PHE A 27 -0.58 -13.99 12.29
CA PHE A 27 -1.49 -13.69 13.40
C PHE A 27 -1.68 -14.96 14.26
N GLY A 28 -2.11 -14.80 15.51
CA GLY A 28 -2.45 -15.94 16.37
C GLY A 28 -3.47 -16.88 15.69
N ASP A 29 -3.39 -18.18 15.98
CA ASP A 29 -4.17 -19.27 15.36
C ASP A 29 -3.72 -19.69 13.94
N ASP A 30 -2.40 -19.70 13.69
CA ASP A 30 -1.75 -20.19 12.44
C ASP A 30 -2.17 -19.45 11.15
N GLU A 31 -2.82 -18.30 11.28
CA GLU A 31 -3.18 -17.45 10.16
C GLU A 31 -1.97 -16.68 9.65
N ARG A 32 -1.55 -17.01 8.43
CA ARG A 32 -0.39 -16.40 7.77
C ARG A 32 -0.84 -15.71 6.50
N PHE A 33 -0.48 -14.44 6.37
CA PHE A 33 -0.76 -13.65 5.19
C PHE A 33 0.54 -13.20 4.54
N GLU A 34 0.65 -13.48 3.25
CA GLU A 34 1.74 -13.02 2.40
C GLU A 34 1.24 -11.86 1.54
N LEU A 35 1.77 -10.67 1.81
CA LEU A 35 1.43 -9.44 1.10
C LEU A 35 2.66 -8.95 0.33
N SER A 36 2.49 -8.60 -0.94
CA SER A 36 3.58 -8.00 -1.72
C SER A 36 3.82 -6.54 -1.31
N TYR A 37 5.05 -6.06 -1.44
CA TYR A 37 5.38 -4.66 -1.14
C TYR A 37 4.61 -3.69 -2.04
N GLU A 38 4.43 -4.06 -3.31
CA GLU A 38 3.56 -3.34 -4.25
C GLU A 38 2.14 -3.22 -3.70
N PHE A 39 1.56 -4.34 -3.26
CA PHE A 39 0.21 -4.37 -2.71
C PHE A 39 0.07 -3.43 -1.52
N LEU A 40 0.99 -3.47 -0.56
CA LEU A 40 0.99 -2.52 0.54
C LEU A 40 1.08 -1.07 0.02
N ARG A 41 2.03 -0.79 -0.86
CA ARG A 41 2.26 0.58 -1.35
C ARG A 41 1.06 1.17 -2.09
N VAL A 42 0.32 0.36 -2.87
CA VAL A 42 -0.87 0.83 -3.60
C VAL A 42 -2.09 0.96 -2.70
N PHE A 43 -2.17 0.16 -1.63
CA PHE A 43 -3.21 0.24 -0.59
C PHE A 43 -2.76 1.02 0.65
N THR A 44 -1.73 1.87 0.51
CA THR A 44 -1.20 2.63 1.65
C THR A 44 -2.24 3.64 2.13
N PRO A 45 -2.67 3.61 3.40
CA PRO A 45 -3.52 4.65 3.95
C PRO A 45 -2.66 5.89 4.17
N SER A 46 -2.59 6.78 3.19
CA SER A 46 -1.94 8.08 3.39
C SER A 46 -2.64 8.78 4.56
N ALA A 47 -1.90 9.19 5.59
CA ALA A 47 -2.45 9.94 6.72
C ALA A 47 -3.21 11.23 6.28
N GLU A 48 -2.91 11.73 5.08
CA GLU A 48 -3.58 12.85 4.41
C GLU A 48 -4.90 12.48 3.70
N ALA A 49 -5.15 11.19 3.43
CA ALA A 49 -6.37 10.69 2.77
C ALA A 49 -7.60 10.66 3.68
N ARG A 50 -7.51 11.21 4.91
CA ARG A 50 -8.67 11.38 5.80
C ARG A 50 -9.70 12.40 5.29
N GLY A 51 -9.43 13.07 4.16
CA GLY A 51 -10.31 14.06 3.54
C GLY A 51 -10.86 13.71 2.14
N HIS A 52 -10.46 12.57 1.54
CA HIS A 52 -10.92 12.19 0.21
C HIS A 52 -11.95 11.06 0.34
N GLY A 53 -13.18 11.32 -0.12
CA GLY A 53 -14.26 10.32 -0.11
C GLY A 53 -13.91 9.08 -0.94
N PRO A 54 -14.64 7.96 -0.75
CA PRO A 54 -14.45 6.75 -1.53
C PRO A 54 -14.49 7.08 -3.04
N GLY A 55 -13.40 6.78 -3.76
CA GLY A 55 -13.28 7.05 -5.20
C GLY A 55 -12.41 8.25 -5.61
N GLN A 56 -11.84 9.01 -4.67
CA GLN A 56 -10.81 10.04 -4.95
C GLN A 56 -9.38 9.58 -4.64
N GLU A 57 -9.19 8.31 -4.32
CA GLU A 57 -7.87 7.72 -4.10
C GLU A 57 -7.09 7.73 -5.41
N VAL A 58 -5.95 8.42 -5.44
CA VAL A 58 -5.07 8.45 -6.61
C VAL A 58 -4.50 7.04 -6.81
N LEU A 59 -4.87 6.41 -7.92
CA LEU A 59 -4.38 5.10 -8.31
C LEU A 59 -2.86 5.12 -8.37
N GLN A 60 -2.21 4.35 -7.51
CA GLN A 60 -0.76 4.23 -7.49
C GLN A 60 -0.33 3.20 -8.53
N VAL A 61 0.44 3.62 -9.53
CA VAL A 61 0.88 2.82 -10.67
C VAL A 61 2.41 2.90 -10.82
N GLY A 62 3.02 1.96 -11.53
CA GLY A 62 4.48 1.91 -11.66
C GLY A 62 5.21 1.55 -10.34
N LYS A 63 4.53 0.90 -9.40
CA LYS A 63 5.07 0.57 -8.06
C LYS A 63 5.44 -0.90 -7.91
N ARG A 64 5.47 -1.68 -9.00
CA ARG A 64 5.88 -3.09 -8.98
C ARG A 64 7.30 -3.30 -8.42
N ASP A 65 8.18 -2.32 -8.61
CA ASP A 65 9.56 -2.37 -8.11
C ASP A 65 9.78 -1.79 -6.72
N VAL A 66 8.70 -1.41 -6.02
CA VAL A 66 8.82 -0.80 -4.71
C VAL A 66 9.43 -1.76 -3.68
N GLY A 67 10.46 -1.29 -2.99
CA GLY A 67 11.08 -1.93 -1.84
C GLY A 67 10.50 -1.40 -0.53
N ILE A 68 10.61 -2.19 0.54
CA ILE A 68 10.54 -1.72 1.92
C ILE A 68 11.96 -1.77 2.47
N ASP A 69 12.49 -0.60 2.82
CA ASP A 69 13.84 -0.45 3.40
C ASP A 69 13.86 -0.95 4.84
N ARG A 70 12.86 -0.52 5.62
CA ARG A 70 12.68 -0.91 7.02
C ARG A 70 11.24 -0.74 7.46
N ILE A 71 10.90 -1.36 8.59
CA ILE A 71 9.60 -1.21 9.24
C ILE A 71 9.80 -0.70 10.65
N GLU A 72 9.06 0.34 11.02
CA GLU A 72 9.05 0.89 12.36
C GLU A 72 7.74 0.54 13.07
N SER A 73 7.84 -0.01 14.27
CA SER A 73 6.67 -0.27 15.12
C SER A 73 6.13 1.05 15.67
N VAL A 74 4.83 1.29 15.52
CA VAL A 74 4.16 2.47 16.04
C VAL A 74 3.27 2.05 17.21
N GLY A 75 3.80 2.25 18.42
CA GLY A 75 3.17 1.77 19.65
C GLY A 75 2.99 0.24 19.61
N ASN A 76 1.81 -0.23 20.01
CA ASN A 76 1.44 -1.65 20.00
C ASN A 76 0.24 -1.94 19.08
N TYR A 77 -0.05 -1.07 18.11
CA TYR A 77 -1.27 -1.16 17.29
C TYR A 77 -1.04 -1.08 15.78
N ALA A 78 0.15 -0.64 15.33
CA ALA A 78 0.44 -0.43 13.93
C ALA A 78 1.93 -0.57 13.62
N ILE A 79 2.23 -0.72 12.34
CA ILE A 79 3.57 -0.57 11.77
C ILE A 79 3.60 0.52 10.71
N ARG A 80 4.77 1.13 10.56
CA ARG A 80 5.10 2.12 9.56
C ARG A 80 6.21 1.56 8.66
N PRO A 81 5.87 0.98 7.50
CA PRO A 81 6.86 0.60 6.51
C PRO A 81 7.43 1.83 5.81
N ILE A 82 8.76 1.85 5.70
CA ILE A 82 9.53 2.87 4.99
C ILE A 82 9.82 2.32 3.59
N PHE A 83 9.17 2.88 2.58
CA PHE A 83 9.30 2.42 1.19
C PHE A 83 10.50 3.07 0.51
N SER A 84 11.16 2.33 -0.38
CA SER A 84 12.31 2.80 -1.16
C SER A 84 11.97 3.92 -2.15
N ASP A 85 10.69 4.11 -2.47
CA ASP A 85 10.15 5.19 -3.29
C ASP A 85 10.10 6.55 -2.55
N GLY A 86 10.57 6.60 -1.29
CA GLY A 86 10.57 7.80 -0.45
C GLY A 86 9.27 8.01 0.32
N HIS A 87 8.37 7.02 0.35
CA HIS A 87 7.13 7.09 1.12
C HIS A 87 7.33 6.47 2.51
N ASP A 88 7.13 7.25 3.58
CA ASP A 88 7.28 6.81 4.97
C ASP A 88 6.08 7.14 5.87
N SER A 89 5.03 7.77 5.33
CA SER A 89 3.90 8.26 6.13
C SER A 89 2.73 7.29 6.28
N GLY A 90 2.78 6.12 5.64
CA GLY A 90 1.73 5.10 5.71
C GLY A 90 1.71 4.37 7.06
N LEU A 91 0.59 4.43 7.78
CA LEU A 91 0.37 3.71 9.05
C LEU A 91 -0.54 2.50 8.83
N TYR A 92 0.00 1.31 9.06
CA TYR A 92 -0.73 0.07 8.90
C TYR A 92 -1.07 -0.50 10.27
N SER A 93 -2.29 -0.23 10.72
CA SER A 93 -2.83 -0.84 11.93
C SER A 93 -2.97 -2.35 11.75
N TRP A 94 -2.92 -3.11 12.86
CA TRP A 94 -3.08 -4.57 12.82
C TRP A 94 -4.39 -5.02 12.18
N ASP A 95 -5.49 -4.34 12.50
CA ASP A 95 -6.80 -4.55 11.88
C ASP A 95 -6.75 -4.36 10.35
N LEU A 96 -6.10 -3.29 9.89
CA LEU A 96 -5.95 -3.03 8.47
C LEU A 96 -5.12 -4.13 7.79
N LEU A 97 -4.02 -4.56 8.39
CA LEU A 97 -3.18 -5.64 7.84
C LEU A 97 -3.93 -6.97 7.78
N TYR A 98 -4.73 -7.27 8.79
CA TYR A 98 -5.59 -8.45 8.81
C TYR A 98 -6.67 -8.39 7.72
N ASN A 99 -7.33 -7.24 7.56
CA ASN A 99 -8.32 -7.01 6.51
C ASN A 99 -7.68 -7.10 5.11
N LEU A 100 -6.52 -6.48 4.92
CA LEU A 100 -5.73 -6.53 3.68
C LEU A 100 -5.29 -7.97 3.34
N GLY A 101 -4.90 -8.75 4.35
CA GLY A 101 -4.58 -10.17 4.21
C GLY A 101 -5.78 -11.02 3.80
N THR A 102 -6.91 -10.83 4.50
CA THR A 102 -8.14 -11.59 4.29
C THR A 102 -8.80 -11.30 2.94
N HIS A 103 -8.82 -10.03 2.54
CA HIS A 103 -9.44 -9.57 1.30
C HIS A 103 -8.43 -9.35 0.16
N ARG A 104 -7.19 -9.84 0.32
CA ARG A 104 -6.09 -9.60 -0.61
C ARG A 104 -6.49 -9.82 -2.06
N ASP A 105 -6.98 -11.01 -2.38
CA ASP A 105 -7.32 -11.40 -3.74
C ASP A 105 -8.43 -10.53 -4.34
N GLN A 106 -9.46 -10.20 -3.55
CA GLN A 106 -10.56 -9.33 -3.98
C GLN A 106 -10.10 -7.89 -4.23
N LEU A 107 -9.35 -7.32 -3.27
CA LEU A 107 -8.81 -5.97 -3.38
C LEU A 107 -7.83 -5.88 -4.55
N TRP A 108 -6.98 -6.89 -4.69
CA TRP A 108 -6.00 -6.95 -5.76
C TRP A 108 -6.66 -7.02 -7.13
N GLN A 109 -7.66 -7.87 -7.30
CA GLN A 109 -8.41 -7.94 -8.54
C GLN A 109 -9.10 -6.60 -8.87
N ALA A 110 -9.68 -5.92 -7.87
CA ALA A 110 -10.26 -4.60 -8.05
C ALA A 110 -9.21 -3.55 -8.45
N TYR A 111 -7.98 -3.63 -7.92
CA TYR A 111 -6.86 -2.80 -8.34
C TYR A 111 -6.47 -3.06 -9.80
N LEU A 112 -6.31 -4.33 -10.20
CA LEU A 112 -5.97 -4.69 -11.57
C LEU A 112 -7.01 -4.19 -12.58
N VAL A 113 -8.30 -4.32 -12.26
CA VAL A 113 -9.39 -3.79 -13.09
C VAL A 113 -9.27 -2.26 -13.23
N ARG A 114 -8.95 -1.53 -12.17
CA ARG A 114 -8.74 -0.07 -12.25
C ARG A 114 -7.52 0.29 -13.09
N VAL A 115 -6.40 -0.43 -12.94
CA VAL A 115 -5.20 -0.22 -13.75
C VAL A 115 -5.53 -0.40 -15.23
N GLU A 116 -6.26 -1.46 -15.59
CA GLU A 116 -6.71 -1.70 -16.97
C GLU A 116 -7.69 -0.62 -17.46
N GLN A 117 -8.64 -0.21 -16.63
CA GLN A 117 -9.63 0.84 -16.97
C GLN A 117 -8.98 2.20 -17.23
N ASP A 118 -7.96 2.56 -16.45
CA ASP A 118 -7.20 3.80 -16.62
C ASP A 118 -6.14 3.68 -17.74
N GLY A 119 -5.98 2.49 -18.33
CA GLY A 119 -4.94 2.17 -19.31
C GLY A 119 -3.53 2.27 -18.72
N ALA A 120 -3.40 2.23 -17.40
CA ALA A 120 -2.14 2.35 -16.67
C ALA A 120 -1.38 1.02 -16.62
N SER A 121 -0.15 1.05 -16.10
CA SER A 121 0.67 -0.14 -15.93
C SER A 121 1.29 -0.22 -14.55
N ARG A 122 1.49 -1.45 -14.08
CA ARG A 122 2.10 -1.74 -12.77
C ARG A 122 3.61 -1.59 -12.82
N ASP A 123 4.17 -1.94 -13.95
CA ASP A 123 5.60 -1.88 -14.23
C ASP A 123 5.99 -0.43 -14.47
N PRO A 124 7.03 0.09 -13.79
CA PRO A 124 7.49 1.46 -14.00
C PRO A 124 8.00 1.71 -15.41
N ASP A 125 8.46 0.67 -16.11
CA ASP A 125 9.00 0.74 -17.48
C ASP A 125 7.89 0.71 -18.55
N ASP A 126 6.75 0.08 -18.24
CA ASP A 126 5.60 -0.07 -19.13
C ASP A 126 4.48 0.92 -18.77
N LEU A 127 4.78 1.94 -17.96
CA LEU A 127 3.83 3.02 -17.73
C LEU A 127 3.43 3.59 -19.09
N PRO A 128 2.12 3.66 -19.43
CA PRO A 128 1.73 4.40 -20.61
C PRO A 128 2.32 5.79 -20.46
N ALA A 129 2.80 6.37 -21.57
CA ALA A 129 3.13 7.79 -21.59
C ALA A 129 1.90 8.53 -21.08
N MET A 130 1.90 8.94 -19.80
CA MET A 130 0.80 9.71 -19.23
C MET A 130 0.55 10.86 -20.22
N PRO A 131 -0.70 11.24 -20.52
CA PRO A 131 -0.93 12.50 -21.18
C PRO A 131 -0.27 13.52 -20.25
N ALA A 132 0.83 14.11 -20.72
CA ALA A 132 1.59 15.08 -19.96
C ALA A 132 0.58 16.06 -19.38
N LYS A 133 0.36 16.02 -18.05
CA LYS A 133 -0.26 17.17 -17.41
C LYS A 133 0.68 18.31 -17.77
N MET A 134 0.23 19.16 -18.68
CA MET A 134 0.89 20.39 -19.11
C MET A 134 1.41 21.06 -17.85
N HIS A 135 2.70 20.86 -17.57
CA HIS A 135 3.40 21.66 -16.60
C HIS A 135 3.47 23.04 -17.27
N GLY A 136 2.54 23.91 -16.88
CA GLY A 136 2.59 25.30 -17.27
C GLY A 136 3.95 25.85 -16.88
N SER A 137 4.75 26.22 -17.87
CA SER A 137 5.97 26.98 -17.67
C SER A 137 6.31 27.78 -18.93
N CYS A 138 6.15 29.10 -18.77
CA CYS A 138 7.06 30.14 -19.24
C CYS A 138 7.08 30.59 -20.72
N GLY A 139 7.10 31.92 -20.90
CA GLY A 139 7.30 32.67 -22.16
C GLY A 139 6.49 33.97 -22.17
N THR A 140 6.73 34.93 -21.26
CA THR A 140 7.56 36.13 -21.48
C THR A 140 7.11 37.00 -22.66
N HIS A 141 6.54 38.18 -22.35
CA HIS A 141 6.58 39.35 -23.23
C HIS A 141 6.88 40.59 -22.38
#